data_AF-A0A812SU35-F1
#
_entry.id   AF-A0A812SU35-F1
#
_cell.length_a   1.000
_cell.length_b   1.000
_cell.length_c   1.000
_cell.angle_alpha   90.00
_cell.angle_beta   90.00
_cell.angle_gamma   90.00
#
_symmetry.space_group_name_H-M   'P 1'
#
loop_
_entity.id
_entity.type
_entity.pdbx_description
1 polymer ?
#
loop_
_entity_poly.entity_id
_entity_poly.type
_entity_poly.pdbx_seq_one_letter_code
_entity_poly.pdbx_strand_id
1 'polypeptide(L)'
;MLDALIAGIKTYLDRMFGEALAAAHVSAGFHYPVRPQYSTLHLQIRVNAGDVCPGEGRGVDLFRLQNRLKSDPECFQRDDETLFYEATANLRMALLKACDKAGTGAREVGPKSLVLSP
;
A
#
# COMPACT_ATOMS: atom_id res chain seq x y z
N MET A 1 10.27 -12.73 6.29
CA MET A 1 10.62 -11.29 6.43
C MET A 1 9.48 -10.47 7.03
N LEU A 2 8.26 -10.55 6.48
CA LEU A 2 7.08 -9.82 6.99
C LEU A 2 6.71 -10.18 8.45
N ASP A 3 6.75 -11.46 8.82
CA ASP A 3 6.49 -11.88 10.20
C ASP A 3 7.48 -11.26 11.20
N ALA A 4 8.76 -11.22 10.84
CA ALA A 4 9.81 -10.61 11.67
C ALA A 4 9.59 -9.09 11.82
N LEU A 5 9.17 -8.41 10.75
CA LEU A 5 8.79 -7.00 10.79
C LEU A 5 7.61 -6.77 11.75
N ILE A 6 6.55 -7.57 11.63
CA ILE A 6 5.36 -7.48 12.49
C ILE A 6 5.71 -7.74 13.96
N ALA A 7 6.53 -8.76 14.24
CA ALA A 7 7.00 -9.05 15.60
C ALA A 7 7.83 -7.88 16.17
N GLY A 8 8.71 -7.30 15.35
CA GLY A 8 9.51 -6.14 15.71
C GLY A 8 8.65 -4.91 16.03
N ILE A 9 7.63 -4.63 15.23
CA ILE A 9 6.69 -3.53 15.45
C ILE A 9 5.92 -3.71 16.74
N LYS A 10 5.38 -4.92 17.00
CA LYS A 10 4.67 -5.20 18.24
C LYS A 10 5.56 -4.94 19.45
N THR A 11 6.78 -5.46 19.41
CA THR A 11 7.78 -5.23 20.47
C THR A 11 8.09 -3.74 20.65
N TYR A 12 8.24 -3.00 19.55
CA TYR A 12 8.52 -1.57 19.60
C TYR A 12 7.36 -0.77 20.20
N LEU A 13 6.13 -1.02 19.76
CA LEU A 13 4.94 -0.35 20.26
C LEU A 13 4.71 -0.66 21.75
N ASP A 14 4.88 -1.92 22.15
CA ASP A 14 4.75 -2.35 23.54
C ASP A 14 5.75 -1.62 24.43
N ARG A 15 7.01 -1.47 23.98
CA ARG A 15 8.02 -0.68 24.71
C ARG A 15 7.69 0.80 24.81
N MET A 16 7.07 1.38 23.80
CA MET A 16 6.77 2.82 23.75
C MET A 16 5.52 3.20 24.53
N PHE A 17 4.48 2.36 24.49
CA PHE A 17 3.16 2.66 25.02
C PHE A 17 2.76 1.80 26.23
N GLY A 18 3.41 0.66 26.44
CA GLY A 18 3.13 -0.26 27.54
C GLY A 18 1.65 -0.61 27.64
N GLU A 19 1.10 -0.53 28.86
CA GLU A 19 -0.32 -0.82 29.13
C GLU A 19 -1.29 0.04 28.32
N ALA A 20 -0.89 1.27 27.95
CA ALA A 20 -1.75 2.15 27.15
C ALA A 20 -1.97 1.61 25.72
N LEU A 21 -1.10 0.71 25.24
CA LEU A 21 -1.27 0.09 23.92
C LEU A 21 -2.53 -0.77 23.84
N ALA A 22 -2.92 -1.42 24.94
CA ALA A 22 -4.08 -2.32 24.96
C ALA A 22 -5.41 -1.59 24.69
N ALA A 23 -5.47 -0.31 25.07
CA ALA A 23 -6.62 0.56 24.79
C ALA A 23 -6.45 1.39 23.51
N ALA A 24 -5.30 1.31 22.84
CA ALA A 24 -5.01 2.12 21.67
C ALA A 24 -5.56 1.50 20.39
N HIS A 25 -6.09 2.34 19.52
CA HIS A 25 -6.40 1.96 18.15
C HIS A 25 -5.14 2.05 17.28
N VAL A 26 -4.60 0.89 16.89
CA VAL A 26 -3.40 0.79 16.04
C VAL A 26 -3.79 0.38 14.63
N SER A 27 -3.44 1.22 13.66
CA SER A 27 -3.62 0.95 12.24
C SER A 27 -2.28 0.95 11.53
N ALA A 28 -2.01 -0.06 10.71
CA ALA A 28 -0.73 -0.18 10.01
C ALA A 28 -0.93 -0.68 8.59
N GLY A 29 -0.21 -0.11 7.62
CA GLY A 29 -0.36 -0.50 6.23
C GLY A 29 0.63 0.18 5.29
N PHE A 30 0.56 -0.23 4.04
CA PHE A 30 1.38 0.30 2.95
C PHE A 30 0.49 1.07 1.97
N HIS A 31 0.98 2.19 1.46
CA HIS A 31 0.31 2.85 0.34
C HIS A 31 0.63 2.15 -0.98
N TYR A 32 -0.39 1.91 -1.78
CA TYR A 32 -0.25 1.46 -3.17
C TYR A 32 -1.04 2.37 -4.12
N PRO A 33 -0.46 2.79 -5.26
CA PRO A 33 0.95 2.67 -5.59
C PRO A 33 1.78 3.63 -4.73
N VAL A 34 3.03 3.23 -4.48
CA VAL A 34 4.00 4.12 -3.84
C VAL A 34 4.31 5.26 -4.80
N ARG A 35 4.31 6.51 -4.31
CA ARG A 35 4.62 7.66 -5.18
C ARG A 35 6.06 7.53 -5.69
N PRO A 36 6.35 7.92 -6.94
CA PRO A 36 7.72 7.84 -7.49
C PRO A 36 8.79 8.58 -6.67
N GLN A 37 8.40 9.58 -5.88
CA GLN A 37 9.29 10.35 -4.99
C GLN A 37 9.81 9.51 -3.81
N TYR A 38 9.10 8.44 -3.48
CA TYR A 38 9.43 7.51 -2.41
C TYR A 38 9.71 6.17 -3.10
N SER A 39 10.90 6.00 -3.66
CA SER A 39 11.26 4.76 -4.38
C SER A 39 11.54 3.57 -3.45
N THR A 40 11.02 3.60 -2.22
CA THR A 40 11.20 2.59 -1.19
C THR A 40 9.86 2.24 -0.56
N LEU A 41 9.71 0.99 -0.13
CA LEU A 41 8.52 0.54 0.56
C LEU A 41 8.47 1.19 1.95
N HIS A 42 7.40 1.94 2.22
CA HIS A 42 7.17 2.60 3.52
C HIS A 42 5.98 1.99 4.23
N LEU A 43 6.21 1.47 5.43
CA LEU A 43 5.14 1.11 6.34
C LEU A 43 4.70 2.36 7.10
N GLN A 44 3.41 2.68 7.04
CA GLN A 44 2.80 3.68 7.93
C GLN A 44 2.17 2.97 9.12
N ILE A 45 2.40 3.50 10.32
CA ILE A 45 1.77 3.07 11.57
C ILE A 45 1.10 4.29 12.19
N ARG A 46 -0.16 4.15 12.58
CA ARG A 46 -0.97 5.18 13.25
C ARG A 46 -1.48 4.63 14.56
N VAL A 47 -1.39 5.45 15.61
CA VAL A 47 -1.91 5.14 16.95
C VAL A 47 -2.89 6.24 17.31
N ASN A 48 -4.16 5.89 17.53
CA ASN A 48 -5.25 6.83 17.83
C ASN A 48 -5.40 7.99 16.81
N ALA A 49 -4.97 7.79 15.56
CA ALA A 49 -4.91 8.82 14.52
C ALA A 49 -5.66 8.41 13.22
N GLY A 50 -6.72 7.61 13.38
CA GLY A 50 -7.47 7.03 12.27
C GLY A 50 -6.69 5.97 11.50
N ASP A 51 -7.31 5.41 10.46
CA ASP A 51 -6.70 4.35 9.67
C ASP A 51 -5.68 4.84 8.65
N VAL A 52 -4.73 3.97 8.30
CA VAL A 52 -3.76 4.22 7.22
C VAL A 52 -4.46 4.23 5.85
N CYS A 53 -5.64 3.62 5.72
CA CYS A 53 -6.40 3.52 4.46
C CYS A 53 -7.92 3.69 4.67
N PRO A 54 -8.42 4.82 5.22
CA PRO A 54 -9.85 4.96 5.48
C PRO A 54 -10.56 5.31 4.17
N GLY A 55 -11.25 4.34 3.57
CA GLY A 55 -12.20 4.56 2.47
C GLY A 55 -11.61 4.90 1.09
N GLU A 56 -10.35 5.32 0.97
CA GLU A 56 -9.77 5.82 -0.31
C GLU A 56 -9.24 4.72 -1.26
N GLY A 57 -9.37 3.43 -0.91
CA GLY A 57 -8.84 2.32 -1.72
C GLY A 57 -7.31 2.36 -1.94
N ARG A 58 -6.61 3.27 -1.27
CA ARG A 58 -5.20 3.58 -1.48
C ARG A 58 -4.34 3.03 -0.36
N GLY A 59 -4.34 1.72 -0.24
CA GLY A 59 -3.34 1.01 0.54
C GLY A 59 -3.81 -0.35 1.03
N VAL A 60 -2.85 -1.10 1.56
CA VAL A 60 -3.03 -2.47 1.99
C VAL A 60 -2.74 -2.53 3.47
N ASP A 61 -3.75 -2.93 4.24
CA ASP A 61 -3.59 -3.22 5.67
C ASP A 61 -2.52 -4.31 5.88
N LEU A 62 -1.63 -4.07 6.84
CA LEU A 62 -0.47 -4.92 7.10
C LEU A 62 -0.86 -6.35 7.46
N PHE A 63 -1.91 -6.52 8.26
CA PHE A 63 -2.35 -7.84 8.73
C PHE A 63 -3.10 -8.60 7.65
N ARG A 64 -3.93 -7.92 6.85
CA ARG A 64 -4.54 -8.50 5.65
C ARG A 64 -3.48 -8.92 4.62
N LEU A 65 -2.45 -8.11 4.41
CA LEU A 65 -1.32 -8.45 3.54
C LEU A 65 -0.59 -9.70 4.04
N GLN A 66 -0.33 -9.79 5.35
CA GLN A 66 0.29 -10.96 5.95
C GLN A 66 -0.53 -12.24 5.70
N ASN A 67 -1.84 -12.18 5.92
CA ASN A 67 -2.71 -13.33 5.70
C ASN A 67 -2.74 -13.74 4.22
N ARG A 68 -2.84 -12.77 3.30
CA ARG A 68 -2.84 -13.04 1.86
C ARG A 68 -1.53 -13.68 1.40
N LEU A 69 -0.38 -13.17 1.84
CA LEU A 69 0.93 -13.73 1.51
C LEU A 69 1.17 -15.10 2.14
N LYS A 70 0.55 -15.40 3.29
CA LYS A 70 0.59 -16.75 3.89
C LYS A 70 -0.24 -17.76 3.09
N SER A 71 -1.40 -17.36 2.60
CA SER A 71 -2.23 -18.22 1.76
C SER A 71 -1.69 -18.36 0.34
N ASP A 72 -1.04 -17.31 -0.17
CA ASP A 72 -0.56 -17.23 -1.54
C ASP A 72 0.70 -16.34 -1.63
N PRO A 73 1.90 -16.94 -1.52
CA PRO A 73 3.17 -16.21 -1.54
C PRO A 73 3.46 -15.51 -2.87
N GLU A 74 2.84 -15.94 -3.97
CA GLU A 74 3.13 -15.46 -5.32
C GLU A 74 2.04 -14.51 -5.86
N CYS A 75 1.04 -14.16 -5.07
CA CYS A 75 -0.11 -13.34 -5.50
C CYS A 75 0.24 -11.98 -6.14
N PHE A 76 1.44 -11.43 -5.90
CA PHE A 76 1.90 -10.17 -6.52
C PHE A 76 2.92 -10.37 -7.65
N GLN A 77 3.27 -11.61 -7.98
CA GLN A 77 4.15 -11.96 -9.11
C GLN A 77 3.36 -12.40 -10.34
N ARG A 78 2.09 -12.78 -10.16
CA ARG A 78 1.23 -13.21 -11.25
C ARG A 78 0.54 -12.02 -11.90
N ASP A 79 0.48 -12.04 -13.23
CA ASP A 79 -0.26 -11.05 -14.04
C ASP A 79 -1.77 -11.37 -14.13
N ASP A 80 -2.23 -12.41 -13.43
CA ASP A 80 -3.63 -12.87 -13.46
C ASP A 80 -4.58 -12.00 -12.63
N GLU A 81 -4.05 -11.18 -11.72
CA GLU A 81 -4.82 -10.22 -10.92
C GLU A 81 -4.31 -8.79 -11.12
N THR A 82 -5.17 -7.91 -11.63
CA THR A 82 -4.88 -6.47 -11.69
C THR A 82 -5.22 -5.80 -10.36
N LEU A 83 -4.25 -5.12 -9.74
CA LEU A 83 -4.49 -4.31 -8.55
C LEU A 83 -5.18 -2.99 -8.92
N PHE A 84 -6.37 -2.77 -8.38
CA PHE A 84 -7.13 -1.53 -8.55
C PHE A 84 -6.84 -0.55 -7.42
N TYR A 85 -6.70 0.73 -7.75
CA TYR A 85 -6.54 1.82 -6.78
C TYR A 85 -7.16 3.11 -7.31
N GLU A 86 -7.62 3.98 -6.41
CA GLU A 86 -8.05 5.32 -6.79
C GLU A 86 -6.84 6.23 -6.93
N ALA A 87 -6.52 6.57 -8.19
CA ALA A 87 -5.44 7.49 -8.47
C ALA A 87 -5.88 8.94 -8.20
N THR A 88 -5.24 9.61 -7.23
CA THR A 88 -5.33 11.08 -7.12
C THR A 88 -4.86 11.72 -8.44
N ALA A 89 -5.39 12.89 -8.82
CA ALA A 89 -5.02 13.58 -10.05
C ALA A 89 -3.49 13.75 -10.24
N ASN A 90 -2.78 14.06 -9.15
CA ASN A 90 -1.32 14.21 -9.16
C ASN A 90 -0.59 12.88 -9.45
N LEU A 91 -1.09 11.77 -8.91
CA LEU A 91 -0.54 10.45 -9.16
C LEU A 91 -0.77 10.03 -10.61
N ARG A 92 -1.97 10.29 -11.14
CA ARG A 92 -2.31 10.06 -12.56
C ARG A 92 -1.32 10.76 -13.49
N MET A 93 -1.07 12.06 -13.27
CA MET A 93 -0.11 12.83 -14.08
C MET A 93 1.32 12.26 -14.00
N ALA A 94 1.75 11.86 -12.82
CA ALA A 94 3.09 11.27 -12.63
C ALA A 94 3.24 9.94 -13.36
N LEU A 95 2.22 9.08 -13.33
CA LEU A 95 2.21 7.79 -14.02
C LEU A 95 2.22 7.97 -15.54
N LEU A 96 1.37 8.85 -16.08
CA LEU A 96 1.34 9.14 -17.52
C LEU A 96 2.70 9.66 -18.02
N LYS A 97 3.33 10.56 -17.27
CA LYS A 97 4.66 11.08 -17.60
C LYS A 97 5.75 10.00 -17.53
N ALA A 98 5.64 9.06 -16.58
CA ALA A 98 6.56 7.94 -16.48
C ALA A 98 6.42 6.98 -17.68
N CYS A 99 5.18 6.70 -18.12
CA CYS A 99 4.90 5.88 -19.30
C CYS A 99 5.43 6.51 -20.58
N ASP A 100 5.16 7.80 -20.79
CA ASP A 100 5.69 8.57 -21.93
C ASP A 100 7.23 8.49 -22.00
N LYS A 101 7.91 8.69 -20.86
CA LYS A 101 9.36 8.55 -20.76
C LYS A 101 9.86 7.12 -21.05
N ALA A 102 9.08 6.11 -20.69
CA ALA A 102 9.42 4.70 -20.91
C ALA A 102 9.04 4.21 -22.32
N GLY A 103 8.40 5.04 -23.15
CA GLY A 103 7.87 4.64 -24.46
C GLY A 103 6.68 3.69 -24.37
N THR A 104 6.04 3.59 -23.19
CA THR A 104 4.90 2.70 -22.95
C THR A 104 3.58 3.45 -23.12
N GLY A 105 2.60 2.77 -23.73
CA GLY A 105 1.29 3.35 -24.01
C GLY A 105 0.39 3.38 -22.77
N ALA A 106 -0.27 4.51 -22.51
CA ALA A 106 -1.37 4.58 -21.55
C ALA A 106 -2.68 4.83 -22.30
N ARG A 107 -3.72 4.04 -22.00
CA ARG A 107 -5.05 4.16 -22.62
C ARG A 107 -6.12 4.43 -21.57
N GLU A 108 -6.98 5.41 -21.83
CA GLU A 108 -8.20 5.61 -21.04
C GLU A 108 -9.24 4.53 -21.36
N VAL A 109 -9.78 3.89 -20.33
CA VAL A 109 -10.76 2.81 -20.46
C VAL A 109 -12.10 3.12 -19.78
N GLY A 110 -12.27 4.33 -19.28
CA GLY A 110 -13.50 4.78 -18.63
C GLY A 110 -13.29 6.07 -17.83
N PRO A 111 -14.35 6.58 -17.19
CA PRO A 111 -14.27 7.78 -16.37
C PRO A 111 -13.26 7.58 -15.24
N LYS A 112 -12.11 8.27 -15.33
CA LYS A 112 -10.99 8.20 -14.37
C LYS A 112 -10.19 6.88 -14.34
N SER A 113 -10.33 6.02 -15.35
CA SER A 113 -9.62 4.73 -15.42
C SER A 113 -8.58 4.72 -16.55
N LEU A 114 -7.37 4.30 -16.22
CA LEU A 114 -6.25 4.15 -17.15
C LEU A 114 -5.74 2.71 -17.11
N VAL A 115 -5.46 2.15 -18.28
CA VAL A 115 -4.67 0.92 -18.42
C VAL A 115 -3.30 1.32 -18.94
N LEU A 116 -2.26 0.86 -18.25
CA LEU A 116 -0.87 0.99 -18.68
C LEU A 116 -0.52 -0.28 -19.45
N SER A 117 -0.15 -0.15 -20.71
CA SER A 117 0.32 -1.27 -21.53
C SER A 117 1.85 -1.34 -21.45
N PRO A 118 2.43 -2.53 -21.22
CA PRO A 118 3.88 -2.70 -21.26
C PRO A 118 4.47 -2.39 -22.63
#